data_AF-X7ZUN7-F1
#
_entry.id   AF-X7ZUN7-F1
#
_cell.length_a   1.000
_cell.length_b   1.000
_cell.length_c   1.000
_cell.angle_alpha   90.00
_cell.angle_beta   90.00
_cell.angle_gamma   90.00
#
_symmetry.space_group_name_H-M   'P 1'
#
loop_
_entity.id
_entity.type
_entity.pdbx_description
1 polymer ?
#
loop_
_entity_poly.entity_id
_entity_poly.type
_entity_poly.pdbx_seq_one_letter_code
_entity_poly.pdbx_strand_id
1 'polypeptide(L)'
;MLAAAAGDFHDINSVLRATNAAASGPTTAVTPAGADLVSVLTAAQFVAHAQLYQVVCAQAGAVQDQLATTLGVSARSYAVTEAANTAACS
;
A
#
# COMPACT_ATOMS: atom_id res chain seq x y z
N MET A 1 -9.99 0.35 19.85
CA MET A 1 -9.82 -0.75 18.87
C MET A 1 -9.74 -0.24 17.43
N LEU A 2 -10.77 0.41 16.88
CA LEU A 2 -10.70 0.91 15.49
C LEU A 2 -9.60 1.95 15.23
N ALA A 3 -9.35 2.87 16.18
CA ALA A 3 -8.29 3.86 16.04
C ALA A 3 -6.87 3.24 16.02
N ALA A 4 -6.65 2.20 16.85
CA ALA A 4 -5.39 1.47 16.86
C ALA A 4 -5.19 0.71 15.54
N ALA A 5 -6.23 -0.02 15.08
CA ALA A 5 -6.19 -0.71 13.80
C ALA A 5 -5.92 0.24 12.62
N ALA A 6 -6.52 1.44 12.62
CA ALA A 6 -6.24 2.45 11.59
C ALA A 6 -4.77 2.90 11.60
N GLY A 7 -4.16 3.03 12.78
CA GLY A 7 -2.72 3.30 12.93
C GLY A 7 -1.87 2.16 12.38
N ASP A 8 -2.17 0.91 12.78
CA ASP A 8 -1.45 -0.27 12.31
C ASP A 8 -1.49 -0.40 10.78
N PHE A 9 -2.65 -0.15 10.16
CA PHE A 9 -2.79 -0.15 8.70
C PHE A 9 -1.95 0.94 8.02
N HIS A 10 -1.87 2.13 8.62
CA HIS A 10 -1.05 3.22 8.10
C HIS A 10 0.44 2.85 8.12
N ASP A 11 0.91 2.28 9.22
CA ASP A 11 2.31 1.87 9.40
C ASP A 11 2.68 0.75 8.40
N ILE A 12 1.82 -0.27 8.26
CA ILE A 12 2.01 -1.34 7.28
C ILE A 12 2.06 -0.78 5.86
N ASN A 13 1.15 0.11 5.49
CA ASN A 13 1.13 0.72 4.15
C ASN A 13 2.41 1.53 3.89
N SER A 14 2.88 2.29 4.89
CA SER A 14 4.13 3.05 4.80
C SER A 14 5.34 2.14 4.52
N VAL A 15 5.48 1.05 5.28
CA VAL A 15 6.55 0.06 5.09
C VAL A 15 6.45 -0.61 3.72
N LEU A 16 5.23 -0.95 3.29
CA LEU A 16 4.99 -1.59 1.99
C LEU A 16 5.38 -0.66 0.83
N ARG A 17 5.03 0.62 0.91
CA ARG A 17 5.41 1.63 -0.10
C ARG A 17 6.93 1.82 -0.16
N ALA A 18 7.60 1.91 0.98
CA ALA A 18 9.06 2.00 1.04
C ALA A 18 9.73 0.78 0.40
N THR A 19 9.22 -0.41 0.69
CA THR A 19 9.74 -1.67 0.14
C THR A 19 9.53 -1.75 -1.38
N ASN A 20 8.33 -1.40 -1.86
CA ASN A 20 8.05 -1.39 -3.31
C ASN A 20 8.92 -0.37 -4.05
N ALA A 21 9.14 0.81 -3.46
CA ALA A 21 10.04 1.81 -4.03
C ALA A 21 11.49 1.31 -4.10
N ALA A 22 11.99 0.66 -3.05
CA ALA A 22 13.32 0.05 -3.03
C ALA A 22 13.46 -1.07 -4.06
N ALA A 23 12.40 -1.86 -4.29
CA ALA A 23 12.39 -2.94 -5.27
C ALA A 23 12.33 -2.44 -6.72
N SER A 24 11.88 -1.19 -6.97
CA SER A 24 11.69 -0.65 -8.32
C SER A 24 12.97 -0.66 -9.15
N GLY A 25 14.08 -0.17 -8.60
CA GLY A 25 15.38 -0.14 -9.28
C GLY A 25 15.86 -1.53 -9.75
N PRO A 26 16.09 -2.49 -8.84
CA PRO A 26 16.63 -3.81 -9.21
C PRO A 26 15.68 -4.61 -10.11
N THR A 27 14.37 -4.42 -10.01
CA THR A 27 13.40 -5.19 -10.84
C THR A 27 13.18 -4.60 -12.22
N THR A 28 13.46 -3.31 -12.44
CA THR A 28 13.35 -2.65 -13.76
C THR A 28 14.68 -2.58 -14.51
N ALA A 29 15.79 -2.90 -13.87
CA ALA A 29 17.13 -2.91 -14.46
C ALA A 29 17.61 -4.32 -14.87
N VAL A 30 16.70 -5.24 -15.17
CA VAL A 30 17.04 -6.62 -15.56
C VAL A 30 17.75 -6.62 -16.91
N THR A 31 18.99 -7.13 -16.94
CA THR A 31 19.77 -7.30 -18.16
C THR A 31 19.56 -8.68 -18.79
N PRO A 32 19.61 -8.81 -20.12
CA PRO A 32 19.58 -10.11 -20.80
C PRO A 32 20.69 -11.04 -20.31
N ALA A 33 20.39 -12.33 -20.14
CA ALA A 33 21.38 -13.34 -19.76
C ALA A 33 22.38 -13.64 -20.90
N GLY A 34 21.99 -13.37 -22.14
CA GLY A 34 22.78 -13.54 -23.35
C GLY A 34 22.31 -12.61 -24.47
N ALA A 35 23.05 -12.58 -25.57
CA ALA A 35 22.74 -11.75 -26.74
C ALA A 35 21.65 -12.34 -27.66
N ASP A 36 21.19 -13.55 -27.37
CA ASP A 36 20.13 -14.20 -28.14
C ASP A 36 18.77 -13.52 -27.90
N LEU A 37 17.89 -13.64 -28.90
CA LEU A 37 16.57 -13.01 -28.85
C LEU A 37 15.72 -13.47 -27.67
N VAL A 38 15.87 -14.72 -27.21
CA VAL A 38 15.07 -15.26 -26.10
C VAL A 38 15.48 -14.58 -24.80
N SER A 39 16.78 -14.45 -24.54
CA SER A 39 17.33 -13.72 -23.39
C SER A 39 16.90 -12.24 -23.40
N VAL A 40 16.97 -11.58 -24.55
CA VAL A 40 16.57 -10.16 -24.69
C VAL A 40 15.07 -9.98 -24.42
N LEU A 41 14.22 -10.81 -25.04
CA LEU A 41 12.77 -10.74 -24.85
C LEU A 41 12.37 -11.05 -23.41
N THR A 42 13.02 -12.05 -22.79
CA THR A 42 12.74 -12.44 -21.41
C THR A 42 13.07 -11.30 -20.44
N ALA A 43 14.24 -10.66 -20.59
CA ALA A 43 14.59 -9.50 -19.78
C ALA A 43 13.59 -8.34 -19.98
N ALA A 44 13.22 -8.04 -21.23
CA ALA A 44 12.22 -7.02 -21.53
C ALA A 44 10.85 -7.32 -20.90
N GLN A 45 10.42 -8.58 -20.88
CA GLN A 45 9.17 -9.00 -20.25
C GLN A 45 9.21 -8.81 -18.72
N PHE A 46 10.34 -9.11 -18.07
CA PHE A 46 10.50 -8.86 -16.64
C PHE A 46 10.45 -7.36 -16.31
N VAL A 47 11.13 -6.53 -17.11
CA VAL A 47 11.09 -5.07 -16.93
C VAL A 47 9.67 -4.53 -17.12
N ALA A 48 8.96 -4.97 -18.16
CA ALA A 48 7.57 -4.57 -18.40
C ALA A 48 6.64 -5.01 -17.25
N HIS A 49 6.82 -6.23 -16.75
CA HIS A 49 6.07 -6.72 -15.60
C HIS A 49 6.36 -5.91 -14.33
N ALA A 50 7.63 -5.59 -14.06
CA ALA A 50 8.02 -4.78 -12.91
C ALA A 50 7.42 -3.37 -12.98
N GLN A 51 7.39 -2.74 -14.16
CA GLN A 51 6.75 -1.43 -14.34
C GLN A 51 5.24 -1.49 -14.05
N LEU A 52 4.54 -2.51 -14.57
CA LEU A 52 3.11 -2.71 -14.28
C LEU A 52 2.87 -2.98 -12.79
N TYR A 53 3.71 -3.78 -12.16
CA TYR A 53 3.66 -4.04 -10.72
C TYR A 53 3.75 -2.74 -9.92
N GLN A 54 4.68 -1.85 -10.25
CA GLN A 54 4.81 -0.55 -9.58
C GLN A 54 3.56 0.33 -9.70
N VAL A 55 2.93 0.35 -10.88
CA VAL A 55 1.65 1.06 -11.09
C VAL A 55 0.55 0.49 -10.20
N VAL A 56 0.43 -0.84 -10.14
CA VAL A 56 -0.57 -1.52 -9.30
C VAL A 56 -0.31 -1.26 -7.81
N CYS A 57 0.95 -1.32 -7.36
CA CYS A 57 1.34 -1.03 -5.98
C CYS A 57 1.01 0.41 -5.57
N ALA A 58 1.22 1.38 -6.45
CA ALA A 58 0.84 2.77 -6.19
C ALA A 58 -0.68 2.90 -5.99
N GLN A 59 -1.48 2.25 -6.83
CA GLN A 59 -2.94 2.25 -6.70
C GLN A 59 -3.41 1.56 -5.41
N ALA A 60 -2.81 0.41 -5.08
CA ALA A 60 -3.12 -0.33 -3.85
C ALA A 60 -2.79 0.51 -2.60
N GLY A 61 -1.64 1.20 -2.58
CA GLY A 61 -1.27 2.09 -1.49
C GLY A 61 -2.28 3.22 -1.27
N ALA A 62 -2.80 3.82 -2.35
CA ALA A 62 -3.84 4.85 -2.25
C ALA A 62 -5.15 4.32 -1.65
N VAL A 63 -5.58 3.11 -2.03
CA VAL A 63 -6.78 2.47 -1.47
C VAL A 63 -6.59 2.14 0.02
N GLN A 64 -5.40 1.67 0.41
CA GLN A 64 -5.08 1.39 1.81
C GLN A 64 -5.09 2.68 2.66
N ASP A 65 -4.59 3.80 2.13
CA ASP A 65 -4.66 5.11 2.81
C ASP A 65 -6.11 5.57 3.03
N GLN A 66 -6.97 5.38 2.02
CA GLN A 66 -8.41 5.69 2.13
C GLN A 66 -9.11 4.82 3.17
N LEU A 67 -8.77 3.53 3.24
CA LEU A 67 -9.31 2.61 4.24
C LEU A 67 -8.91 3.04 5.66
N ALA A 68 -7.61 3.29 5.89
CA ALA A 68 -7.11 3.74 7.19
C ALA A 68 -7.78 5.06 7.64
N THR A 69 -7.93 6.01 6.70
CA THR A 69 -8.64 7.27 6.96
C THR A 69 -10.10 7.03 7.36
N THR A 70 -10.81 6.17 6.62
CA THR A 70 -12.22 5.85 6.89
C THR A 70 -12.41 5.18 8.26
N LEU A 71 -11.52 4.26 8.62
CA LEU A 71 -11.52 3.61 9.93
C LEU A 71 -11.27 4.64 11.06
N GLY A 72 -10.33 5.56 10.86
CA GLY A 72 -10.04 6.64 11.81
C GLY A 72 -11.23 7.57 12.04
N VAL A 73 -11.91 7.98 10.96
CA VAL A 73 -13.15 8.77 11.04
C VAL A 73 -14.25 8.01 11.78
N SER A 74 -14.47 6.74 11.43
CA SER A 74 -15.49 5.90 12.07
C SER A 74 -15.21 5.74 13.57
N ALA A 75 -13.95 5.51 13.96
CA ALA A 75 -13.55 5.42 15.37
C ALA A 75 -13.89 6.68 16.16
N ARG A 76 -13.65 7.87 15.59
CA ARG A 76 -14.01 9.15 16.23
C ARG A 76 -15.53 9.28 16.38
N SER A 77 -16.31 8.95 15.34
CA SER A 77 -17.77 9.03 15.39
C SER A 77 -18.37 8.13 16.48
N TYR A 78 -17.85 6.90 16.64
CA TYR A 78 -18.27 6.02 17.72
C TYR A 78 -17.90 6.58 19.10
N ALA A 79 -16.68 7.09 19.28
CA ALA A 79 -16.25 7.68 20.54
C ALA A 79 -17.09 8.90 20.94
N VAL A 80 -17.47 9.75 19.99
CA VAL A 80 -18.37 10.90 20.24
C VAL A 80 -19.76 10.43 20.65
N THR A 81 -20.29 9.41 19.98
CA THR A 81 -21.61 8.84 20.33
C THR A 81 -21.61 8.24 21.73
N GLU A 82 -20.55 7.52 22.11
CA GLU A 82 -20.40 6.94 23.45
C GLU A 82 -20.31 8.02 24.53
N ALA A 83 -19.55 9.09 24.28
CA ALA A 83 -19.46 10.25 25.18
C ALA A 83 -20.82 10.97 25.35
N ALA A 84 -21.58 11.14 24.27
CA ALA A 84 -22.91 11.74 24.35
C ALA A 84 -23.90 10.87 25.13
N ASN A 85 -23.89 9.56 24.92
CA ASN A 85 -24.75 8.62 25.65
C ASN A 85 -24.42 8.59 27.14
N THR A 86 -23.14 8.59 27.50
CA THR A 86 -22.72 8.62 28.91
C THR A 86 -23.15 9.92 29.59
N ALA A 87 -23.02 11.08 28.92
CA ALA A 87 -23.49 12.37 29.43
C ALA A 87 -25.02 12.48 29.58
N ALA A 88 -25.79 11.74 28.77
CA ALA A 88 -27.25 11.72 28.85
C ALA A 88 -27.79 10.76 29.94
N CYS A 89 -26.99 9.80 30.38
CA CYS A 89 -27.35 8.81 31.40
C CYS A 89 -26.92 9.24 32.82
N SER A 90 -26.03 10.24 32.92
CA SER A 90 -25.61 10.89 34.18
C SER A 90 -26.51 12.07 34.53
#